data_AF-A0A2A8SHI9-F1
#
_entry.id   AF-A0A2A8SHI9-F1
#
_cell.length_a   1.000
_cell.length_b   1.000
_cell.length_c   1.000
_cell.angle_alpha   90.00
_cell.angle_beta   90.00
_cell.angle_gamma   90.00
#
_symmetry.space_group_name_H-M   'P 1'
#
loop_
_entity.id
_entity.type
_entity.pdbx_description
1 polymer ?
#
loop_
_entity_poly.entity_id
_entity_poly.type
_entity_poly.pdbx_seq_one_letter_code
_entity_poly.pdbx_strand_id
1 'polypeptide(L)'
;MIDQFLWVLFPYIILVIFIGGHIFRYNYDQFGWTSKSSELLEKKMLRIGSLLFHFGIMFVIGGHVMGILIPESVYSSLGISEHTYHIMAIGFGLPAGIASIIGLFILTYRRFTVKRIIATSTKGDYIALILLLIVMLAGLSSTFLNIDSNGFDYRTTVGPWFRSLFIFQPKAEYMAEVPIWFKIHIVAAMGLFAAWPFTRLVHVFSVPVKYLRRSYVIYRKRKPIESNEMKL
;
A
#
# COMPACT_ATOMS: atom_id res chain seq x y z
N MET A 1 28.36 -3.86 -4.33
CA MET A 1 27.99 -2.42 -4.39
C MET A 1 26.51 -2.23 -4.72
N ILE A 2 25.98 -2.87 -5.77
CA ILE A 2 24.57 -2.72 -6.16
C ILE A 2 23.58 -3.22 -5.10
N ASP A 3 23.89 -4.33 -4.40
CA ASP A 3 23.02 -4.87 -3.35
C ASP A 3 22.91 -3.93 -2.14
N GLN A 4 24.01 -3.31 -1.73
CA GLN A 4 24.00 -2.31 -0.65
C GLN A 4 23.18 -1.08 -1.04
N PHE A 5 23.30 -0.65 -2.30
CA PHE A 5 22.46 0.43 -2.79
C PHE A 5 20.97 0.05 -2.78
N LEU A 6 20.60 -1.10 -3.34
CA LEU A 6 19.20 -1.51 -3.51
C LEU A 6 18.52 -1.92 -2.21
N TRP A 7 19.22 -2.61 -1.31
CA TRP A 7 18.62 -3.24 -0.13
C TRP A 7 18.89 -2.49 1.17
N VAL A 8 19.71 -1.43 1.13
CA VAL A 8 19.97 -0.57 2.28
C VAL A 8 19.63 0.88 1.96
N LEU A 9 20.40 1.52 1.07
CA LEU A 9 20.30 2.97 0.85
C LEU A 9 18.95 3.36 0.22
N PHE A 10 18.55 2.67 -0.83
CA PHE A 10 17.32 2.94 -1.57
C PHE A 10 16.06 2.88 -0.68
N PRO A 11 15.85 1.85 0.18
CA PRO A 11 14.75 1.83 1.13
C PRO A 11 14.68 3.06 2.03
N TYR A 12 15.82 3.54 2.54
CA TYR A 12 15.84 4.75 3.38
C TYR A 12 15.52 6.02 2.59
N ILE A 13 16.01 6.15 1.35
CA ILE A 13 15.63 7.26 0.47
C ILE A 13 14.11 7.26 0.26
N ILE A 14 13.53 6.10 -0.05
CA ILE A 14 12.09 5.97 -0.24
C ILE A 14 11.34 6.29 1.06
N LEU A 15 11.82 5.85 2.22
CA LEU A 15 11.20 6.15 3.50
C LEU A 15 11.20 7.66 3.81
N VAL A 16 12.31 8.35 3.52
CA VAL A 16 12.42 9.81 3.67
C VAL A 16 11.45 10.53 2.73
N ILE A 17 11.39 10.13 1.46
CA ILE A 17 10.44 10.70 0.49
C ILE A 17 9.00 10.44 0.95
N PHE A 18 8.70 9.22 1.38
CA PHE A 18 7.38 8.83 1.83
C PHE A 18 6.95 9.65 3.04
N ILE A 19 7.71 9.64 4.14
CA ILE A 19 7.34 10.34 5.37
C ILE A 19 7.37 11.86 5.15
N GLY A 20 8.48 12.39 4.62
CA GLY A 20 8.68 13.81 4.40
C GLY A 20 7.65 14.39 3.43
N GLY A 21 7.34 13.67 2.35
CA GLY A 21 6.32 14.07 1.37
C GLY A 21 4.92 14.12 1.98
N HIS A 22 4.56 13.18 2.87
CA HIS A 22 3.27 13.22 3.57
C HIS A 22 3.18 14.38 4.56
N ILE A 23 4.23 14.62 5.35
CA ILE A 23 4.27 15.74 6.29
C ILE A 23 4.15 17.06 5.53
N PHE A 24 4.94 17.24 4.47
CA PHE A 24 4.87 18.44 3.63
C PHE A 24 3.47 18.64 3.06
N ARG A 25 2.90 17.61 2.43
CA ARG A 25 1.57 17.72 1.81
C ARG A 25 0.47 17.99 2.83
N TYR A 26 0.52 17.38 4.01
CA TYR A 26 -0.46 17.62 5.06
C TYR A 26 -0.42 19.06 5.59
N ASN A 27 0.76 19.69 5.62
CA ASN A 27 0.92 21.06 6.11
C ASN A 27 0.64 22.11 5.03
N TYR A 28 0.98 21.85 3.77
CA TYR A 28 0.93 22.86 2.69
C TYR A 28 -0.17 22.62 1.64
N ASP A 29 -0.73 21.40 1.52
CA ASP A 29 -1.78 21.05 0.54
C ASP A 29 -2.88 20.18 1.16
N GLN A 30 -3.60 20.76 2.13
CA GLN A 30 -4.75 20.11 2.76
C GLN A 30 -5.93 19.94 1.81
N PHE A 31 -6.09 20.83 0.83
CA PHE A 31 -7.16 20.73 -0.17
C PHE A 31 -6.95 19.56 -1.14
N GLY A 32 -5.70 19.28 -1.51
CA GLY A 32 -5.33 18.11 -2.31
C GLY A 32 -5.39 16.79 -1.53
N TRP A 33 -5.59 16.81 -0.21
CA TRP A 33 -5.74 15.63 0.64
C TRP A 33 -7.16 15.06 0.57
N THR A 34 -7.48 14.40 -0.54
CA THR A 34 -8.81 13.82 -0.78
C THR A 34 -8.73 12.53 -1.58
N SER A 35 -9.76 11.69 -1.46
CA SER A 35 -9.92 10.48 -2.25
C SER A 35 -10.22 10.76 -3.74
N LYS A 36 -10.57 12.00 -4.10
CA LYS A 36 -10.94 12.42 -5.48
C LYS A 36 -11.94 11.44 -6.12
N SER A 37 -13.11 11.30 -5.49
CA SER A 37 -14.15 10.41 -6.02
C SER A 37 -14.60 10.85 -7.41
N SER A 38 -14.84 9.88 -8.28
CA SER A 38 -15.32 10.10 -9.65
C SER A 38 -16.64 9.37 -9.90
N GLU A 39 -17.35 9.00 -8.83
CA GLU A 39 -18.57 8.19 -8.89
C GLU A 39 -19.71 8.88 -9.63
N LEU A 40 -19.86 10.20 -9.43
CA LEU A 40 -20.89 10.99 -10.11
C LEU A 40 -20.76 10.95 -11.64
N LEU A 41 -19.52 10.82 -12.14
CA LEU A 41 -19.24 10.82 -13.58
C LEU A 41 -19.49 9.46 -14.23
N GLU A 42 -19.21 8.37 -13.49
CA GLU A 42 -19.49 7.00 -13.88
C GLU A 42 -19.53 6.11 -12.63
N LYS A 43 -20.69 5.49 -12.36
CA LYS A 43 -20.95 4.74 -11.12
C LYS A 43 -20.89 3.22 -11.30
N LYS A 44 -21.29 2.69 -12.46
CA LYS A 44 -21.53 1.26 -12.65
C LYS A 44 -20.24 0.46 -12.56
N MET A 45 -19.22 0.85 -13.33
CA MET A 45 -17.90 0.20 -13.27
C MET A 45 -17.18 0.55 -11.96
N LEU A 46 -17.32 1.79 -11.48
CA LEU A 46 -16.70 2.20 -10.22
C LEU A 46 -17.17 1.34 -9.04
N ARG A 47 -18.47 1.09 -8.91
CA ARG A 47 -19.01 0.34 -7.77
C ARG A 47 -18.41 -1.06 -7.66
N ILE A 48 -18.40 -1.82 -8.76
CA ILE A 48 -17.88 -3.19 -8.79
C ILE A 48 -16.35 -3.17 -8.64
N GLY A 49 -15.67 -2.37 -9.46
CA GLY A 49 -14.21 -2.28 -9.44
C GLY A 49 -13.67 -1.81 -8.10
N SER A 50 -14.30 -0.80 -7.50
CA SER A 50 -13.89 -0.27 -6.18
C SER A 50 -14.14 -1.27 -5.06
N LEU A 51 -15.26 -1.99 -5.06
CA LEU A 51 -15.56 -2.98 -4.04
C LEU A 51 -14.55 -4.13 -4.08
N LEU A 52 -14.35 -4.72 -5.27
CA LEU A 52 -13.40 -5.82 -5.47
C LEU A 52 -11.97 -5.40 -5.12
N PHE A 53 -11.53 -4.22 -5.59
CA PHE A 53 -10.20 -3.70 -5.32
C PHE A 53 -9.97 -3.45 -3.84
N HIS A 54 -10.84 -2.66 -3.18
CA HIS A 54 -10.58 -2.24 -1.81
C HIS A 54 -10.75 -3.39 -0.81
N PHE A 55 -11.76 -4.26 -0.97
CA PHE A 55 -11.85 -5.44 -0.11
C PHE A 55 -10.65 -6.35 -0.31
N GLY A 56 -10.30 -6.67 -1.56
CA GLY A 56 -9.15 -7.51 -1.86
C GLY A 56 -7.85 -6.94 -1.31
N ILE A 57 -7.54 -5.67 -1.59
CA ILE A 57 -6.28 -5.05 -1.16
C ILE A 57 -6.18 -4.93 0.37
N MET A 58 -7.29 -4.75 1.10
CA MET A 58 -7.28 -4.73 2.56
C MET A 58 -6.84 -6.08 3.13
N PHE A 59 -7.35 -7.20 2.57
CA PHE A 59 -6.89 -8.54 2.96
C PHE A 59 -5.44 -8.80 2.54
N VAL A 60 -5.01 -8.35 1.36
CA VAL A 60 -3.62 -8.46 0.91
C VAL A 60 -2.67 -7.70 1.85
N ILE A 61 -3.01 -6.46 2.23
CA ILE A 61 -2.22 -5.67 3.18
C ILE A 61 -2.19 -6.36 4.54
N GLY A 62 -3.33 -6.87 5.03
CA GLY A 62 -3.38 -7.67 6.27
C GLY A 62 -2.47 -8.88 6.21
N GLY A 63 -2.47 -9.60 5.08
CA GLY A 63 -1.56 -10.72 4.83
C GLY A 63 -0.09 -10.31 4.84
N HIS A 64 0.27 -9.16 4.27
CA HIS A 64 1.65 -8.65 4.32
C HIS A 64 2.07 -8.29 5.75
N VAL A 65 1.17 -7.71 6.55
CA VAL A 65 1.45 -7.42 7.96
C VAL A 65 1.71 -8.72 8.72
N MET A 66 0.83 -9.72 8.56
CA MET A 66 1.00 -11.02 9.20
C MET A 66 2.28 -11.73 8.72
N GLY A 67 2.56 -11.74 7.42
CA GLY A 67 3.69 -12.50 6.88
C GLY A 67 5.05 -11.81 6.92
N ILE A 68 5.14 -10.49 7.02
CA ILE A 68 6.43 -9.78 6.95
C ILE A 68 6.79 -9.14 8.29
N LEU A 69 5.80 -8.52 8.95
CA LEU A 69 6.04 -7.79 10.21
C LEU A 69 6.01 -8.68 11.44
N ILE A 70 5.23 -9.75 11.45
CA ILE A 70 5.17 -10.69 12.58
C ILE A 70 6.28 -11.74 12.40
N PRO A 71 7.20 -11.90 13.36
CA PRO A 71 8.24 -12.94 13.27
C PRO A 71 7.65 -14.35 13.26
N GLU A 72 8.26 -15.26 12.51
CA GLU A 72 7.92 -16.69 12.51
C GLU A 72 7.90 -17.30 13.93
N SER A 73 8.82 -16.88 14.80
CA SER A 73 8.89 -17.35 16.19
C SER A 73 7.62 -17.09 17.00
N VAL A 74 6.83 -16.08 16.63
CA VAL A 74 5.54 -15.82 17.28
C VAL A 74 4.54 -16.90 16.87
N TYR A 75 4.49 -17.24 15.58
CA TYR A 75 3.61 -18.30 15.06
C TYR A 75 3.95 -19.67 15.66
N SER A 76 5.23 -20.02 15.72
CA SER A 76 5.67 -21.27 16.32
C SER A 76 5.37 -21.33 17.83
N SER A 77 5.51 -20.21 18.56
CA SER A 77 5.13 -20.13 19.98
C SER A 77 3.63 -20.31 20.24
N LEU A 78 2.79 -19.98 19.25
CA LEU A 78 1.34 -20.20 19.28
C LEU A 78 0.95 -21.62 18.80
N GLY A 79 1.93 -22.46 18.46
CA GLY A 79 1.72 -23.81 17.94
C GLY A 79 1.23 -23.85 16.48
N ILE A 80 1.36 -22.74 15.74
CA ILE A 80 0.98 -22.70 14.32
C ILE A 80 2.12 -23.31 13.51
N SER A 81 1.83 -24.46 12.88
CA SER A 81 2.79 -25.11 11.99
C SER A 81 2.97 -24.31 10.69
N GLU A 82 4.14 -24.49 10.08
CA GLU A 82 4.51 -23.92 8.78
C GLU A 82 3.48 -24.26 7.69
N HIS A 83 3.04 -25.51 7.66
CA HIS A 83 2.01 -25.98 6.73
C HIS A 83 0.65 -25.28 6.97
N THR A 84 0.25 -25.13 8.24
CA THR A 84 -0.99 -24.42 8.61
C THR A 84 -0.92 -22.96 8.19
N TYR A 85 0.20 -22.29 8.45
CA TYR A 85 0.43 -20.91 8.01
C TYR A 85 0.34 -20.80 6.49
N HIS A 86 1.00 -21.70 5.75
CA HIS A 86 1.00 -21.69 4.28
C HIS A 86 -0.41 -21.87 3.69
N ILE A 87 -1.19 -22.80 4.23
CA ILE A 87 -2.60 -23.01 3.83
C ILE A 87 -3.42 -21.75 4.08
N MET A 88 -3.29 -21.12 5.25
CA MET A 88 -4.02 -19.88 5.55
C MET A 88 -3.57 -18.73 4.64
N ALA A 89 -2.27 -18.58 4.43
CA ALA A 89 -1.70 -17.54 3.60
C ALA A 89 -2.19 -17.65 2.15
N ILE A 90 -2.18 -18.84 1.55
CA ILE A 90 -2.69 -19.06 0.19
C ILE A 90 -4.23 -18.96 0.16
N GLY A 91 -4.90 -19.61 1.11
CA GLY A 91 -6.37 -19.69 1.15
C GLY A 91 -7.05 -18.35 1.27
N PHE A 92 -6.47 -17.39 2.02
CA PHE A 92 -6.99 -16.03 2.10
C PHE A 92 -6.29 -15.08 1.12
N GLY A 93 -4.98 -15.21 0.94
CA GLY A 93 -4.18 -14.29 0.13
C GLY A 93 -4.46 -14.39 -1.36
N LEU A 94 -4.61 -15.60 -1.91
CA LEU A 94 -4.81 -15.79 -3.35
C LEU A 94 -6.19 -15.29 -3.82
N PRO A 95 -7.33 -15.64 -3.18
CA PRO A 95 -8.63 -15.08 -3.56
C PRO A 95 -8.69 -13.56 -3.38
N ALA A 96 -8.11 -13.03 -2.30
CA ALA A 96 -8.03 -11.59 -2.08
C ALA A 96 -7.20 -10.87 -3.16
N GLY A 97 -6.05 -11.45 -3.55
CA GLY A 97 -5.20 -10.95 -4.62
C GLY A 97 -5.91 -10.95 -5.97
N ILE A 98 -6.62 -12.04 -6.31
CA ILE A 98 -7.41 -12.17 -7.54
C ILE A 98 -8.56 -11.16 -7.54
N ALA A 99 -9.33 -11.05 -6.47
CA ALA A 99 -10.40 -10.06 -6.36
C ALA A 99 -9.85 -8.63 -6.53
N SER A 100 -8.73 -8.33 -5.86
CA SER A 100 -8.08 -7.03 -5.93
C SER A 100 -7.63 -6.70 -7.35
N ILE A 101 -6.98 -7.64 -8.04
CA ILE A 101 -6.46 -7.39 -9.39
C ILE A 101 -7.58 -7.23 -10.41
N ILE A 102 -8.65 -8.02 -10.32
CA ILE A 102 -9.85 -7.86 -11.17
C ILE A 102 -10.46 -6.47 -10.96
N GLY A 103 -10.63 -6.06 -9.70
CA GLY A 103 -11.12 -4.72 -9.38
C GLY A 103 -10.23 -3.62 -9.96
N LEU A 104 -8.91 -3.77 -9.83
CA LEU A 104 -7.93 -2.83 -10.36
C LEU A 104 -7.96 -2.76 -11.90
N PHE A 105 -8.11 -3.89 -12.60
CA PHE A 105 -8.28 -3.91 -14.05
C PHE A 105 -9.53 -3.16 -14.48
N ILE A 106 -10.67 -3.37 -13.81
CA ILE A 106 -11.91 -2.63 -14.08
C ILE A 106 -11.70 -1.12 -13.88
N LEU A 107 -11.07 -0.72 -12.77
CA LEU A 107 -10.82 0.70 -12.47
C LEU A 107 -9.85 1.36 -13.47
N THR A 108 -8.85 0.59 -13.91
CA THR A 108 -7.88 1.01 -14.92
C THR A 108 -8.59 1.18 -16.26
N TYR A 109 -9.26 0.13 -16.75
CA TYR A 109 -10.04 0.15 -17.98
C TYR A 109 -11.01 1.34 -18.01
N ARG A 110 -11.77 1.54 -16.93
CA ARG A 110 -12.69 2.68 -16.78
C ARG A 110 -11.99 4.03 -16.95
N ARG A 111 -10.80 4.21 -16.37
CA ARG A 111 -10.07 5.48 -16.44
C ARG A 111 -9.44 5.74 -17.81
N PHE A 112 -9.22 4.70 -18.62
CA PHE A 112 -8.70 4.81 -19.98
C PHE A 112 -9.79 4.86 -21.07
N THR A 113 -11.02 4.46 -20.78
CA THR A 113 -12.10 4.38 -21.80
C THR A 113 -13.21 5.39 -21.63
N VAL A 114 -13.54 5.81 -20.40
CA VAL A 114 -14.66 6.71 -20.15
C VAL A 114 -14.25 8.17 -20.33
N LYS A 115 -14.70 8.81 -21.42
CA LYS A 115 -14.34 10.19 -21.81
C LYS A 115 -14.43 11.21 -20.66
N ARG A 116 -15.51 11.17 -19.86
CA ARG A 116 -15.71 12.08 -18.71
C ARG A 116 -14.64 11.90 -17.61
N ILE A 117 -14.20 10.65 -17.40
CA ILE A 117 -13.17 10.33 -16.41
C ILE A 117 -11.79 10.73 -16.94
N ILE A 118 -11.51 10.48 -18.22
CA ILE A 118 -10.24 10.88 -18.86
C ILE A 118 -10.08 12.40 -18.76
N ALA A 119 -11.10 13.16 -19.12
CA ALA A 119 -11.08 14.63 -19.09
C ALA A 119 -10.87 15.24 -17.69
N THR A 120 -11.17 14.50 -16.63
CA THR A 120 -11.05 14.96 -15.23
C THR A 120 -9.93 14.27 -14.47
N SER A 121 -9.14 13.40 -15.13
CA SER A 121 -8.02 12.68 -14.51
C SER A 121 -6.73 13.49 -14.58
N THR A 122 -5.93 13.38 -13.53
CA THR A 122 -4.60 13.97 -13.45
C THR A 122 -3.52 12.94 -13.76
N LYS A 123 -2.30 13.39 -14.09
CA LYS A 123 -1.14 12.51 -14.27
C LYS A 123 -0.91 11.61 -13.05
N GLY A 124 -1.09 12.15 -11.84
CA GLY A 124 -0.95 11.40 -10.59
C GLY A 124 -1.97 10.26 -10.44
N ASP A 125 -3.15 10.36 -11.04
CA ASP A 125 -4.15 9.27 -11.03
C ASP A 125 -3.69 8.09 -11.89
N TYR A 126 -3.10 8.37 -13.05
CA TYR A 126 -2.56 7.35 -13.94
C TYR A 126 -1.29 6.71 -13.36
N ILE A 127 -0.37 7.52 -12.81
CA ILE A 127 0.85 7.02 -12.15
C ILE A 127 0.47 6.06 -11.02
N ALA A 128 -0.45 6.45 -10.15
CA ALA A 128 -0.88 5.59 -9.05
C ALA A 128 -1.50 4.27 -9.54
N LEU A 129 -2.38 4.31 -10.55
CA LEU A 129 -3.01 3.09 -11.07
C LEU A 129 -2.02 2.16 -11.76
N ILE A 130 -1.12 2.70 -12.58
CA ILE A 130 -0.12 1.89 -13.30
C ILE A 130 0.85 1.26 -12.31
N LEU A 131 1.37 2.02 -11.33
CA LEU A 131 2.26 1.49 -10.31
C LEU A 131 1.54 0.42 -9.46
N LEU A 132 0.29 0.67 -9.05
CA LEU A 132 -0.50 -0.35 -8.35
C LEU A 132 -0.66 -1.61 -9.21
N LEU A 133 -0.90 -1.48 -10.52
CA LEU A 133 -1.08 -2.62 -11.41
C LEU A 133 0.20 -3.44 -11.52
N ILE A 134 1.35 -2.78 -11.67
CA ILE A 134 2.67 -3.43 -11.71
C ILE A 134 2.93 -4.17 -10.39
N VAL A 135 2.74 -3.51 -9.24
CA VAL A 135 2.96 -4.11 -7.92
C VAL A 135 2.05 -5.31 -7.69
N MET A 136 0.77 -5.18 -8.03
CA MET A 136 -0.23 -6.24 -7.88
C MET A 136 0.05 -7.44 -8.78
N LEU A 137 0.43 -7.21 -10.04
CA LEU A 137 0.83 -8.28 -10.95
C LEU A 137 2.07 -9.00 -10.44
N ALA A 138 3.13 -8.26 -10.08
CA ALA A 138 4.35 -8.85 -9.54
C ALA A 138 4.11 -9.63 -8.22
N GLY A 139 3.23 -9.11 -7.36
CA GLY A 139 2.87 -9.77 -6.10
C GLY A 139 2.08 -11.05 -6.34
N LEU A 140 1.07 -10.99 -7.20
CA LEU A 140 0.27 -12.16 -7.55
C LEU A 140 1.12 -13.23 -8.25
N SER A 141 2.02 -12.84 -9.17
CA SER A 141 3.00 -13.75 -9.75
C SER A 141 3.89 -14.40 -8.70
N SER A 142 4.36 -13.64 -7.70
CA SER A 142 5.17 -14.18 -6.61
C SER A 142 4.41 -15.21 -5.78
N THR A 143 3.12 -14.98 -5.52
CA THR A 143 2.25 -15.97 -4.84
C THR A 143 2.03 -17.22 -5.69
N PHE A 144 1.73 -17.07 -6.98
CA PHE A 144 1.51 -18.22 -7.87
C PHE A 144 2.77 -19.08 -8.03
N LEU A 145 3.93 -18.44 -8.18
CA LEU A 145 5.21 -19.14 -8.30
C LEU A 145 5.67 -19.77 -6.98
N ASN A 146 5.05 -19.40 -5.86
CA ASN A 146 5.35 -19.89 -4.52
C ASN A 146 4.16 -20.65 -3.90
N ILE A 147 3.35 -21.30 -4.74
CA ILE A 147 2.15 -22.02 -4.29
C ILE A 147 2.50 -23.33 -3.58
N ASP A 148 3.63 -23.94 -3.92
CA ASP A 148 4.14 -25.15 -3.27
C ASP A 148 4.55 -24.85 -1.82
N SER A 149 4.15 -25.71 -0.89
CA SER A 149 4.53 -25.61 0.54
C SER A 149 6.02 -25.81 0.78
N ASN A 150 6.73 -26.43 -0.16
CA ASN A 150 8.20 -26.52 -0.14
C ASN A 150 8.87 -25.36 -0.89
N GLY A 151 8.09 -24.35 -1.28
CA GLY A 151 8.57 -23.17 -1.98
C GLY A 151 9.45 -22.27 -1.11
N PHE A 152 9.77 -21.09 -1.63
CA PHE A 152 10.66 -20.14 -0.98
C PHE A 152 10.01 -19.52 0.27
N ASP A 153 10.59 -19.75 1.45
CA ASP A 153 10.09 -19.09 2.66
C ASP A 153 10.60 -17.64 2.77
N TYR A 154 9.73 -16.69 2.46
CA TYR A 154 10.01 -15.27 2.56
C TYR A 154 10.05 -14.77 4.02
N ARG A 155 9.53 -15.53 5.01
CA ARG A 155 9.53 -15.13 6.43
C ARG A 155 10.88 -15.27 7.11
N THR A 156 11.78 -16.05 6.54
CA THR A 156 13.15 -16.25 7.05
C THR A 156 14.16 -15.30 6.42
N THR A 157 13.78 -14.63 5.33
CA THR A 157 14.67 -13.75 4.54
C THR A 157 14.09 -12.33 4.40
N VAL A 158 13.06 -12.16 3.58
CA VAL A 158 12.43 -10.86 3.28
C VAL A 158 11.83 -10.23 4.54
N GLY A 159 11.16 -11.01 5.39
CA GLY A 159 10.61 -10.54 6.66
C GLY A 159 11.68 -9.91 7.58
N PRO A 160 12.73 -10.66 7.96
CA PRO A 160 13.86 -10.16 8.74
C PRO A 160 14.55 -8.97 8.10
N TRP A 161 14.80 -9.00 6.79
CA TRP A 161 15.34 -7.85 6.06
C TRP A 161 14.48 -6.60 6.24
N PHE A 162 13.18 -6.70 5.98
CA PHE A 162 12.27 -5.55 6.08
C PHE A 162 12.21 -5.00 7.49
N ARG A 163 12.13 -5.87 8.51
CA ARG A 163 12.16 -5.48 9.92
C ARG A 163 13.48 -4.82 10.33
N SER A 164 14.60 -5.29 9.78
CA SER A 164 15.95 -4.76 10.05
C SER A 164 16.11 -3.28 9.67
N LEU A 165 15.35 -2.81 8.68
CA LEU A 165 15.33 -1.41 8.26
C LEU A 165 14.75 -0.49 9.35
N PHE A 166 13.73 -0.94 10.08
CA PHE A 166 13.06 -0.12 11.10
C PHE A 166 13.81 -0.04 12.42
N ILE A 167 14.70 -1.00 12.68
CA ILE A 167 15.63 -0.97 13.82
C ILE A 167 16.99 -0.36 13.46
N PHE A 168 17.11 0.24 12.27
CA PHE A 168 18.34 0.87 11.77
C PHE A 168 19.57 -0.06 11.73
N GLN A 169 19.35 -1.35 11.54
CA GLN A 169 20.40 -2.37 11.36
C GLN A 169 20.17 -3.14 10.07
N PRO A 170 20.32 -2.50 8.90
CA PRO A 170 19.92 -3.07 7.61
C PRO A 170 20.79 -4.30 7.26
N LYS A 171 20.17 -5.46 7.11
CA LYS A 171 20.84 -6.71 6.78
C LYS A 171 20.60 -7.10 5.32
N ALA A 172 21.43 -6.55 4.43
CA ALA A 172 21.31 -6.79 2.99
C ALA A 172 21.57 -8.27 2.61
N GLU A 173 22.31 -9.02 3.42
CA GLU A 173 22.61 -10.43 3.14
C GLU A 173 21.34 -11.30 3.01
N TYR A 174 20.26 -10.94 3.71
CA TYR A 174 18.98 -11.64 3.61
C TYR A 174 18.33 -11.54 2.22
N MET A 175 18.76 -10.60 1.39
CA MET A 175 18.25 -10.41 0.03
C MET A 175 19.08 -11.14 -1.04
N ALA A 176 20.20 -11.77 -0.67
CA ALA A 176 21.09 -12.42 -1.62
C ALA A 176 20.38 -13.54 -2.39
N GLU A 177 19.78 -14.48 -1.67
CA GLU A 177 19.15 -15.69 -2.21
C GLU A 177 17.66 -15.52 -2.54
N VAL A 178 17.10 -14.32 -2.32
CA VAL A 178 15.69 -14.05 -2.62
C VAL A 178 15.46 -14.18 -4.13
N PRO A 179 14.46 -14.98 -4.56
CA PRO A 179 14.14 -15.14 -5.97
C PRO A 179 13.78 -13.82 -6.65
N ILE A 180 14.05 -13.75 -7.96
CA ILE A 180 13.93 -12.51 -8.73
C ILE A 180 12.52 -11.93 -8.73
N TRP A 181 11.47 -12.75 -8.72
CA TRP A 181 10.08 -12.28 -8.70
C TRP A 181 9.72 -11.51 -7.43
N PHE A 182 10.22 -11.96 -6.26
CA PHE A 182 10.07 -11.23 -5.00
C PHE A 182 10.84 -9.91 -5.05
N LYS A 183 12.07 -9.91 -5.59
CA LYS A 183 12.86 -8.68 -5.76
C LYS A 183 12.14 -7.66 -6.65
N ILE A 184 11.55 -8.10 -7.77
CA ILE A 184 10.76 -7.24 -8.66
C ILE A 184 9.56 -6.65 -7.92
N HIS A 185 8.81 -7.47 -7.18
CA HIS A 185 7.67 -6.98 -6.39
C HIS A 185 8.09 -5.94 -5.36
N ILE A 186 9.18 -6.17 -4.62
CA ILE A 186 9.70 -5.24 -3.61
C ILE A 186 10.15 -3.91 -4.24
N VAL A 187 10.88 -3.95 -5.35
CA VAL A 187 11.32 -2.73 -6.07
C VAL A 187 10.13 -1.97 -6.62
N ALA A 188 9.13 -2.66 -7.19
CA ALA A 188 7.90 -2.03 -7.64
C ALA A 188 7.14 -1.38 -6.46
N ALA A 189 7.08 -2.04 -5.31
CA ALA A 189 6.45 -1.51 -4.10
C ALA A 189 7.18 -0.27 -3.61
N MET A 190 8.52 -0.27 -3.58
CA MET A 190 9.33 0.92 -3.27
C MET A 190 9.00 2.09 -4.21
N GLY A 191 8.85 1.84 -5.51
CA GLY A 191 8.39 2.85 -6.47
C GLY A 191 6.99 3.39 -6.15
N LEU A 192 6.06 2.53 -5.75
CA LEU A 192 4.72 2.94 -5.29
C LEU A 192 4.80 3.82 -4.02
N PHE A 193 5.61 3.44 -3.03
CA PHE A 193 5.83 4.23 -1.81
C PHE A 193 6.44 5.60 -2.15
N ALA A 194 7.40 5.67 -3.07
CA ALA A 194 7.98 6.94 -3.51
C ALA A 194 6.94 7.88 -4.14
N ALA A 195 6.03 7.34 -4.95
CA ALA A 195 4.98 8.11 -5.61
C ALA A 195 3.78 8.45 -4.68
N TRP A 196 3.62 7.72 -3.57
CA TRP A 196 2.47 7.80 -2.68
C TRP A 196 2.13 9.22 -2.21
N PRO A 197 3.06 10.01 -1.61
CA PRO A 197 2.74 11.34 -1.10
C PRO A 197 2.32 12.32 -2.20
N PHE A 198 2.60 12.04 -3.47
CA PHE A 198 2.31 12.91 -4.60
C PHE A 198 1.07 12.49 -5.40
N THR A 199 0.40 11.42 -4.99
CA THR A 199 -0.76 10.86 -5.70
C THR A 199 -2.01 10.85 -4.82
N ARG A 200 -3.12 10.32 -5.34
CA ARG A 200 -4.35 10.15 -4.56
C ARG A 200 -4.22 9.14 -3.42
N LEU A 201 -3.15 8.35 -3.34
CA LEU A 201 -2.97 7.29 -2.34
C LEU A 201 -2.94 7.83 -0.89
N VAL A 202 -2.70 9.12 -0.70
CA VAL A 202 -2.79 9.81 0.61
C VAL A 202 -4.12 9.56 1.34
N HIS A 203 -5.20 9.26 0.62
CA HIS A 203 -6.51 8.95 1.22
C HIS A 203 -6.48 7.76 2.19
N VAL A 204 -5.51 6.84 2.06
CA VAL A 204 -5.35 5.69 2.96
C VAL A 204 -5.11 6.13 4.40
N PHE A 205 -4.45 7.27 4.63
CA PHE A 205 -4.23 7.82 5.96
C PHE A 205 -5.47 8.48 6.59
N SER A 206 -6.54 8.64 5.81
CA SER A 206 -7.80 9.24 6.25
C SER A 206 -8.92 8.21 6.47
N VAL A 207 -8.57 6.94 6.71
CA VAL A 207 -9.54 5.92 7.11
C VAL A 207 -10.30 6.41 8.34
N PRO A 208 -11.64 6.53 8.30
CA PRO A 208 -12.41 7.25 9.29
C PRO A 208 -12.68 6.44 10.56
N VAL A 209 -11.66 5.83 11.17
CA VAL A 209 -11.80 4.98 12.38
C VAL A 209 -12.42 5.77 13.54
N LYS A 210 -12.09 7.07 13.66
CA LYS A 210 -12.66 7.97 14.68
C LYS A 210 -14.17 8.17 14.54
N TYR A 211 -14.75 7.94 13.36
CA TYR A 211 -16.18 8.11 13.12
C TYR A 211 -17.02 7.15 13.98
N LEU A 212 -16.52 5.95 14.27
CA LEU A 212 -17.20 4.94 15.10
C LEU A 212 -17.51 5.42 16.52
N ARG A 213 -16.80 6.45 17.01
CA ARG A 213 -16.96 7.02 18.36
C ARG A 213 -17.36 8.49 18.34
N ARG A 214 -17.60 9.07 17.16
CA ARG A 214 -17.88 10.51 17.01
C ARG A 214 -19.37 10.77 17.18
N SER A 215 -19.73 11.81 17.94
CA SER A 215 -21.11 12.31 18.02
C SER A 215 -21.62 12.76 16.64
N TYR A 216 -22.91 12.53 16.37
CA TYR A 216 -23.54 12.93 15.09
C TYR A 216 -23.52 14.45 14.87
N VAL A 217 -23.73 15.23 15.93
CA VAL A 217 -23.72 16.69 15.87
C VAL A 217 -22.38 17.20 16.40
N ILE A 218 -21.70 18.02 15.59
CA ILE A 218 -20.41 18.62 15.94
C ILE A 218 -20.57 20.13 16.09
N TYR A 219 -20.32 20.63 17.29
CA TYR A 219 -20.21 22.06 17.54
C TYR A 219 -18.73 22.47 17.48
N ARG A 220 -18.43 23.56 16.76
CA ARG A 220 -17.11 24.17 16.76
C ARG A 220 -17.18 25.48 17.52
N LYS A 221 -16.47 25.57 18.65
CA LYS A 221 -16.37 26.82 19.42
C LYS A 221 -15.77 27.91 18.52
N ARG A 222 -16.31 29.13 18.62
CA ARG A 222 -15.71 30.32 17.98
C ARG A 222 -14.30 30.51 18.56
N LYS A 223 -13.28 30.48 17.69
CA LYS A 223 -11.94 30.94 18.08
C LYS A 223 -11.97 32.48 18.06
N PRO A 224 -11.65 33.17 19.17
CA PRO A 224 -11.42 34.60 19.12
C PRO A 224 -10.29 34.88 18.14
N ILE A 225 -10.44 35.90 17.29
CA ILE A 225 -9.32 36.42 16.51
C ILE A 225 -8.46 37.19 17.51
N GLU A 226 -7.25 36.72 17.81
CA GLU A 226 -6.30 37.53 18.59
C GLU A 226 -5.94 38.76 17.75
N SER A 227 -6.30 39.95 18.25
CA SER A 227 -6.16 41.24 17.57
C SER A 227 -4.71 41.74 17.46
N ASN A 228 -3.72 40.85 17.41
CA ASN A 228 -2.30 41.19 17.32
C ASN A 228 -1.71 41.09 15.91
N GLU A 229 -2.46 40.59 14.92
CA GLU A 229 -2.01 40.53 13.51
C GLU A 229 -2.41 41.76 12.67
N MET A 230 -2.97 42.81 13.28
CA MET A 230 -3.31 44.06 12.60
C MET A 230 -2.34 45.20 12.95
N LYS A 231 -1.04 44.88 12.96
CA LYS A 231 0.05 45.84 12.92
C LYS A 231 1.03 45.43 11.82
N LEU A 232 0.74 45.87 10.59
CA LEU A 232 1.68 46.37 9.58
C LEU A 232 0.86 46.96 8.43
#